data_AF-A0A6L3X2H1-F1
#
_entry.id   AF-A0A6L3X2H1-F1
#
_cell.length_a   1.000
_cell.length_b   1.000
_cell.length_c   1.000
_cell.angle_alpha   90.00
_cell.angle_beta   90.00
_cell.angle_gamma   90.00
#
_symmetry.space_group_name_H-M   'P 1'
#
loop_
_entity.id
_entity.type
_entity.pdbx_description
1 polymer ?
#
loop_
_entity_poly.entity_id
_entity_poly.type
_entity_poly.pdbx_seq_one_letter_code
_entity_poly.pdbx_strand_id
1 'polypeptide(L)'
;MIEIQHLNLTFGEGEKRNQVLDDVNISVRDGEIYGLVGESGSGKTPVLKCLAGLFTHWEGELAINGKRLEKRISQERCRRVQMVFQDPYGS
;
A
#
# COMPACT_ATOMS: atom_id res chain seq x y z
N MET A 1 6.50 -4.91 12.61
CA MET A 1 7.13 -5.33 11.32
C MET A 1 6.11 -5.26 10.18
N ILE A 2 6.46 -4.65 9.05
CA ILE A 2 5.65 -4.57 7.83
C ILE A 2 6.40 -5.30 6.71
N GLU A 3 5.71 -6.12 5.94
CA GLU A 3 6.26 -6.84 4.80
C GLU A 3 5.37 -6.65 3.56
N ILE A 4 5.99 -6.29 2.45
CA ILE A 4 5.41 -6.18 1.13
C ILE A 4 6.23 -7.07 0.22
N GLN A 5 5.58 -8.03 -0.43
CA GLN A 5 6.22 -8.96 -1.36
C GLN A 5 5.47 -8.97 -2.68
N HIS A 6 6.20 -8.74 -3.77
CA HIS A 6 5.68 -8.77 -5.13
C HIS A 6 4.43 -7.92 -5.35
N LEU A 7 4.38 -6.73 -4.74
CA LEU A 7 3.22 -5.86 -4.80
C LEU A 7 3.07 -5.26 -6.20
N ASN A 8 1.94 -5.58 -6.83
CA ASN A 8 1.56 -5.08 -8.15
C ASN A 8 0.23 -4.35 -8.09
N LEU A 9 0.15 -3.26 -8.87
CA LEU A 9 -0.75 -2.10 -8.83
C LEU A 9 -1.20 -1.71 -10.24
N THR A 10 -2.32 -2.20 -10.77
CA THR A 10 -2.82 -1.75 -12.09
C THR A 10 -4.12 -0.96 -11.96
N PHE A 11 -4.25 0.14 -12.70
CA PHE A 11 -5.53 0.85 -12.89
C PHE A 11 -6.00 0.76 -14.35
N GLY A 12 -7.32 0.81 -14.54
CA GLY A 12 -7.93 0.75 -15.86
C GLY A 12 -7.95 -0.65 -16.46
N GLU A 13 -8.61 -0.77 -17.61
CA GLU A 13 -8.82 -2.04 -18.33
C GLU A 13 -8.54 -1.86 -19.83
N GLY A 14 -8.25 -2.97 -20.51
CA GLY A 14 -7.99 -2.99 -21.96
C GLY A 14 -6.87 -2.04 -22.37
N GLU A 15 -7.13 -1.20 -23.38
CA GLU A 15 -6.17 -0.22 -23.90
C GLU A 15 -5.83 0.91 -22.90
N LYS A 16 -6.62 1.09 -21.84
CA LYS A 16 -6.38 2.11 -20.79
C LYS A 16 -5.68 1.53 -19.56
N ARG A 17 -5.16 0.31 -19.64
CA ARG A 17 -4.44 -0.35 -18.56
C ARG A 17 -3.14 0.39 -18.25
N ASN A 18 -2.94 0.77 -16.99
CA ASN A 18 -1.76 1.47 -16.52
C ASN A 18 -1.17 0.75 -15.28
N GLN A 19 0.05 0.25 -15.40
CA GLN A 19 0.79 -0.36 -14.29
C GLN A 19 1.41 0.75 -13.45
N VAL A 20 0.91 0.93 -12.23
CA VAL A 20 1.34 1.97 -11.28
C VAL A 20 2.34 1.43 -10.26
N LEU A 21 2.24 0.16 -9.86
CA LEU A 21 3.24 -0.53 -9.05
C LEU A 21 3.64 -1.81 -9.75
N ASP A 22 4.94 -2.03 -9.90
CA ASP A 22 5.52 -3.19 -10.58
C ASP A 22 6.52 -3.86 -9.63
N ASP A 23 6.21 -5.08 -9.20
CA ASP A 23 7.02 -5.94 -8.32
C ASP A 23 7.66 -5.21 -7.11
N VAL A 24 6.87 -4.47 -6.35
CA VAL A 24 7.37 -3.70 -5.20
C VAL A 24 7.60 -4.62 -4.00
N ASN A 25 8.82 -4.58 -3.45
CA ASN A 25 9.24 -5.37 -2.30
C ASN A 25 9.80 -4.45 -1.20
N ILE A 26 9.18 -4.45 -0.01
CA ILE A 26 9.55 -3.58 1.12
C ILE A 26 9.48 -4.38 2.42
N SER A 27 10.49 -4.23 3.27
CA SER A 27 10.48 -4.76 4.64
C SER A 27 10.82 -3.63 5.61
N VAL A 28 9.98 -3.45 6.63
CA VAL A 28 10.18 -2.47 7.70
C VAL A 28 10.10 -3.20 9.04
N ARG A 29 11.14 -3.07 9.86
CA ARG A 29 11.24 -3.73 11.16
C ARG A 29 10.29 -3.09 12.16
N ASP A 30 10.09 -3.79 13.28
CA ASP A 30 9.30 -3.22 14.37
C ASP A 30 10.03 -2.03 15.01
N GLY A 31 9.29 -0.94 15.28
CA GLY A 31 9.85 0.31 15.78
C GLY A 31 10.68 1.13 14.78
N GLU A 32 10.81 0.68 13.52
CA GLU A 32 11.57 1.38 12.49
C GLU A 32 10.75 2.51 11.86
N ILE A 33 11.40 3.67 11.65
CA ILE A 33 10.85 4.76 10.85
C ILE A 33 11.39 4.61 9.44
N TYR A 34 10.51 4.34 8.48
CA TYR A 34 10.87 4.14 7.09
C TYR A 34 10.44 5.33 6.23
N GLY A 35 11.38 5.90 5.48
CA GLY A 35 11.12 6.98 4.52
C GLY A 35 11.03 6.46 3.09
N LEU A 36 9.88 6.62 2.44
CA LEU A 36 9.69 6.30 1.02
C LEU A 36 9.74 7.60 0.18
N VAL A 37 10.82 7.80 -0.57
CA VAL A 37 11.07 9.00 -1.38
C VAL A 37 11.13 8.69 -2.86
N GLY A 38 10.88 9.70 -3.70
CA GLY A 38 10.90 9.59 -5.16
C GLY A 38 10.13 10.73 -5.83
N GLU A 39 10.22 10.85 -7.15
CA GLU A 39 9.56 11.89 -7.94
C GLU A 39 8.03 11.78 -7.93
N SER A 40 7.32 12.85 -8.31
CA SER A 40 5.86 12.79 -8.45
C SER A 40 5.44 11.64 -9.38
N GLY A 41 4.40 10.90 -9.00
CA GLY A 41 3.92 9.74 -9.78
C GLY A 41 4.68 8.42 -9.57
N SER A 42 5.76 8.39 -8.77
CA SER A 42 6.59 7.18 -8.57
C SER A 42 5.96 6.03 -7.75
N GLY A 43 4.63 6.01 -7.54
CA GLY A 43 3.96 4.94 -6.81
C GLY A 43 3.93 5.05 -5.27
N LYS A 44 4.52 6.09 -4.66
CA LYS A 44 4.56 6.26 -3.18
C LYS A 44 3.18 6.21 -2.52
N THR A 45 2.27 7.09 -2.97
CA THR A 45 0.91 7.17 -2.42
C THR A 45 0.11 5.88 -2.69
N PRO A 46 0.16 5.28 -3.90
CA PRO A 46 -0.41 3.96 -4.14
C PRO A 46 0.05 2.86 -3.18
N VAL A 47 1.36 2.73 -2.88
CA VAL A 47 1.87 1.74 -1.91
C VAL A 47 1.21 1.94 -0.53
N LEU A 48 1.19 3.19 -0.05
CA LEU A 48 0.57 3.52 1.24
C LEU A 48 -0.95 3.25 1.25
N LYS A 49 -1.64 3.55 0.14
CA LYS A 49 -3.07 3.27 -0.02
C LYS A 49 -3.38 1.77 -0.05
N CYS A 50 -2.51 0.95 -0.64
CA CYS A 50 -2.62 -0.52 -0.58
C CYS A 50 -2.49 -1.03 0.86
N LEU A 51 -1.50 -0.55 1.63
CA LEU A 51 -1.31 -0.90 3.04
C LEU A 51 -2.48 -0.45 3.93
N ALA A 52 -3.00 0.76 3.70
CA ALA A 52 -4.17 1.29 4.41
C ALA A 52 -5.49 0.58 4.04
N GLY A 53 -5.51 -0.20 2.97
CA GLY A 53 -6.70 -0.89 2.49
C GLY A 53 -7.63 -0.04 1.63
N LEU A 54 -7.17 1.16 1.23
CA LEU A 54 -7.89 2.06 0.33
C LEU A 54 -7.84 1.57 -1.12
N PHE A 55 -6.77 0.85 -1.49
CA PHE A 55 -6.71 0.05 -2.70
C PHE A 55 -6.67 -1.43 -2.34
N THR A 56 -7.52 -2.21 -3.00
CA THR A 56 -7.80 -3.60 -2.68
C THR A 56 -7.57 -4.55 -3.84
N HIS A 57 -7.47 -4.02 -5.06
CA HIS A 57 -7.25 -4.76 -6.32
C HIS A 57 -5.77 -4.94 -6.64
N TRP A 58 -4.91 -4.98 -5.63
CA TRP A 58 -3.48 -5.28 -5.80
C TRP A 58 -3.23 -6.79 -5.88
N GLU A 59 -2.07 -7.17 -6.42
CA GLU A 59 -1.54 -8.53 -6.40
C GLU A 59 -0.26 -8.60 -5.55
N GLY A 60 0.16 -9.80 -5.17
CA GLY A 60 1.26 -10.03 -4.22
C GLY A 60 0.78 -10.30 -2.78
N GLU A 61 1.66 -10.07 -1.81
CA GLU A 61 1.38 -10.27 -0.39
C GLU A 61 1.74 -9.03 0.44
N LEU A 62 0.84 -8.66 1.36
CA LEU A 62 1.04 -7.62 2.37
C LEU A 62 0.85 -8.23 3.76
N ALA A 63 1.76 -7.98 4.69
CA ALA A 63 1.65 -8.44 6.07
C ALA A 63 2.08 -7.36 7.07
N ILE A 64 1.42 -7.35 8.23
CA ILE A 64 1.75 -6.48 9.36
C ILE A 64 1.77 -7.34 10.62
N ASN A 65 2.90 -7.30 11.33
CA ASN A 65 3.17 -8.08 12.54
C ASN A 65 2.92 -9.58 12.33
N GLY A 66 3.44 -10.12 11.21
CA GLY A 66 3.30 -11.54 10.84
C GLY A 66 1.90 -11.95 10.38
N LYS A 67 0.92 -11.03 10.36
CA LYS A 67 -0.44 -11.30 9.89
C LYS A 67 -0.63 -10.74 8.49
N ARG A 68 -0.95 -11.63 7.53
CA ARG A 68 -1.34 -11.24 6.17
C ARG A 68 -2.56 -10.34 6.19
N LEU A 69 -2.55 -9.31 5.35
CA LEU A 69 -3.68 -8.41 5.16
C LEU A 69 -4.63 -8.99 4.11
N GLU A 70 -5.91 -9.03 4.45
CA GLU A 70 -6.94 -9.34 3.48
C GLU A 70 -7.14 -8.17 2.50
N LYS A 71 -7.62 -8.47 1.30
CA LYS A 71 -7.98 -7.45 0.30
C LYS A 71 -9.22 -6.64 0.68
N ARG A 72 -9.89 -6.92 1.80
CA ARG A 72 -11.00 -6.09 2.31
C ARG A 72 -10.56 -5.26 3.50
N ILE A 73 -11.21 -4.12 3.70
CA ILE A 73 -11.10 -3.36 4.95
C ILE A 73 -11.85 -4.13 6.04
N SER A 74 -11.21 -4.29 7.20
CA SER A 74 -11.80 -4.88 8.39
C SER A 74 -11.53 -3.99 9.60
N GLN A 75 -12.35 -4.10 10.64
CA GLN A 75 -12.14 -3.33 11.87
C GLN A 75 -10.77 -3.62 12.51
N GLU A 76 -10.31 -4.87 12.45
CA GLU A 76 -8.97 -5.26 12.94
C GLU A 76 -7.86 -4.60 12.13
N ARG A 77 -8.03 -4.44 10.82
CA ARG A 77 -7.06 -3.75 9.97
C ARG A 77 -7.03 -2.26 10.30
N CYS A 78 -8.19 -1.61 10.41
CA CYS A 78 -8.25 -0.20 10.81
C CYS A 78 -7.58 0.04 12.16
N ARG A 79 -7.73 -0.85 13.14
CA ARG A 79 -7.03 -0.72 14.43
C ARG A 79 -5.50 -0.82 14.33
N ARG A 80 -4.97 -1.42 13.28
CA ARG A 80 -3.52 -1.63 13.07
C ARG A 80 -2.87 -0.61 12.13
N VAL A 81 -3.64 -0.07 11.18
CA VAL A 81 -3.14 0.85 10.16
C VAL A 81 -3.97 2.11 10.18
N GLN A 82 -3.29 3.24 10.39
CA GLN A 82 -3.87 4.57 10.34
C GLN A 82 -3.10 5.40 9.32
N MET A 83 -3.82 6.02 8.40
CA MET A 83 -3.24 6.89 7.39
C MET A 83 -3.51 8.35 7.78
N VAL A 84 -2.44 9.15 7.81
CA VAL A 84 -2.54 10.61 7.93
C VAL A 84 -2.29 11.18 6.54
N PHE A 85 -3.28 11.93 6.02
CA PHE A 85 -3.20 12.52 4.70
C PHE A 85 -2.42 13.83 4.72
N GLN A 86 -1.82 14.18 3.58
CA GLN A 86 -1.09 15.45 3.43
C GLN A 86 -2.03 16.65 3.58
N ASP A 87 -3.25 16.54 3.05
CA ASP A 87 -4.35 17.46 3.28
C ASP A 87 -5.52 16.70 3.92
N PRO A 88 -5.84 16.94 5.21
CA PRO A 88 -6.94 16.26 5.89
C PRO A 88 -8.34 16.76 5.51
N TYR A 89 -8.47 17.87 4.75
CA TYR A 89 -9.76 18.47 4.38
C TYR A 89 -10.02 18.46 2.86
N GLY A 90 -8.98 18.35 2.04
CA GLY A 90 -9.06 18.26 0.59
C GLY A 90 -8.77 16.87 0.06
N SER A 91 -9.80 16.16 -0.42
CA SER A 91 -9.69 15.00 -1.31
C SER A 91 -10.91 14.93 -2.22
#